data_AF-A0A3A0BXU2-F1
#
_entry.id   AF-A0A3A0BXU2-F1
#
_cell.length_a   1.000
_cell.length_b   1.000
_cell.length_c   1.000
_cell.angle_alpha   90.00
_cell.angle_beta   90.00
_cell.angle_gamma   90.00
#
_symmetry.space_group_name_H-M   'P 1'
#
loop_
_entity.id
_entity.type
_entity.pdbx_description
1 polymer ?
#
loop_
_entity_poly.entity_id
_entity_poly.type
_entity_poly.pdbx_seq_one_letter_code
_entity_poly.pdbx_strand_id
1 'polypeptide(L)'
;MILLNWLTVTGLLLCLCGVVIFALGFVIPKVQALEVGVARIPGETAEENLGLPAVCDRRRMARRALWGLLFLVAGFMVQIIGHMLQWPLPQ
;
A
#
# COMPACT_ATOMS: atom_id res chain seq x y z
N MET A 1 5.38 -1.17 31.27
CA MET A 1 5.83 0.00 30.48
C MET A 1 6.75 -0.38 29.31
N ILE A 2 7.87 -1.10 29.52
CA ILE A 2 8.84 -1.42 28.44
C ILE A 2 8.21 -2.18 27.26
N LEU A 3 7.44 -3.25 27.52
CA LEU A 3 6.81 -4.07 26.47
C LEU A 3 5.85 -3.28 25.57
N LEU A 4 5.09 -2.33 26.13
CA LEU A 4 4.18 -1.49 25.36
C LEU A 4 4.92 -0.52 24.45
N ASN A 5 6.01 0.08 24.93
CA ASN A 5 6.85 0.95 24.10
C ASN A 5 7.40 0.19 22.89
N TRP A 6 7.81 -1.07 23.06
CA TRP A 6 8.24 -1.92 21.94
C TRP A 6 7.10 -2.23 20.96
N LEU A 7 5.87 -2.36 21.44
CA LEU A 7 4.70 -2.58 20.58
C LEU A 7 4.38 -1.34 19.73
N THR A 8 4.48 -0.15 20.31
CA THR A 8 4.27 1.11 19.57
C THR A 8 5.36 1.34 18.53
N VAL A 9 6.62 1.05 18.89
CA VAL A 9 7.78 1.17 17.98
C VAL A 9 7.67 0.18 16.82
N THR A 10 7.31 -1.08 17.09
CA THR A 10 7.12 -2.08 16.02
C THR A 10 5.95 -1.74 15.10
N GLY A 11 4.83 -1.24 15.65
CA GLY A 11 3.72 -0.70 14.84
C GLY A 11 4.15 0.46 13.94
N LEU A 12 4.99 1.37 14.46
CA LEU A 12 5.52 2.50 13.67
C LEU A 12 6.42 2.05 12.53
N LEU A 13 7.32 1.10 12.78
CA LEU A 13 8.17 0.52 11.73
C LEU A 13 7.31 -0.17 10.66
N LEU A 14 6.26 -0.87 11.06
CA LEU A 14 5.34 -1.53 10.15
C LEU A 14 4.57 -0.52 9.27
N CYS A 15 4.14 0.60 9.85
CA CYS A 15 3.54 1.71 9.10
C CYS A 15 4.53 2.36 8.11
N LEU A 16 5.78 2.59 8.52
CA LEU A 16 6.84 3.11 7.65
C LEU A 16 7.07 2.20 6.44
N CYS A 17 7.24 0.90 6.67
CA CYS A 17 7.35 -0.09 5.60
C CYS A 17 6.09 -0.11 4.71
N GLY A 18 4.90 -0.07 5.32
CA GLY A 18 3.62 -0.01 4.61
C GLY A 18 3.51 1.21 3.70
N VAL A 19 3.89 2.40 4.17
CA VAL A 19 3.92 3.64 3.38
C VAL A 19 4.87 3.53 2.19
N VAL A 20 6.07 2.97 2.38
CA VAL A 20 7.04 2.81 1.29
C VAL A 20 6.50 1.88 0.22
N ILE A 21 5.93 0.73 0.61
CA ILE A 21 5.34 -0.24 -0.33
C ILE A 21 4.12 0.36 -1.02
N PHE A 22 3.29 1.11 -0.29
CA PHE A 22 2.12 1.79 -0.85
C PHE A 22 2.53 2.86 -1.88
N ALA A 23 3.52 3.69 -1.54
CA ALA A 23 4.08 4.69 -2.45
C ALA A 23 4.69 4.04 -3.69
N LEU A 24 5.45 2.94 -3.56
CA LEU A 24 5.98 2.19 -4.70
C LEU A 24 4.89 1.51 -5.55
N GLY A 25 3.74 1.23 -4.96
CA GLY A 25 2.56 0.72 -5.67
C GLY A 25 1.81 1.80 -6.45
N PHE A 26 1.92 3.07 -6.03
CA PHE A 26 1.17 4.20 -6.62
C PHE A 26 2.02 5.07 -7.55
N VAL A 27 3.32 5.19 -7.28
CA VAL A 27 4.25 5.98 -8.10
C VAL A 27 4.50 5.23 -9.41
N ILE A 28 3.93 5.76 -10.48
CA ILE A 28 4.16 5.30 -11.85
C ILE A 28 5.59 5.70 -12.25
N PRO A 29 6.50 4.75 -12.53
CA PRO A 29 7.81 5.08 -13.08
C PRO A 29 7.65 5.78 -14.43
N LYS A 30 8.47 6.80 -14.73
CA LYS A 30 8.40 7.56 -16.01
C LYS A 30 8.39 6.66 -17.25
N VAL A 31 9.10 5.53 -17.20
CA VAL A 31 9.15 4.54 -18.29
C VAL A 31 7.78 3.88 -18.54
N GLN A 32 7.06 3.51 -17.49
CA GLN A 32 5.69 2.97 -17.60
C GLN A 32 4.69 4.07 -17.98
N ALA A 33 4.89 5.31 -17.54
CA ALA A 33 4.04 6.43 -17.96
C ALA A 33 4.10 6.66 -19.48
N LEU A 34 5.28 6.48 -20.11
CA LEU A 34 5.44 6.53 -21.56
C LEU A 34 4.72 5.37 -22.25
N GLU A 35 4.86 4.14 -21.74
CA GLU A 35 4.23 2.96 -22.32
C GLU A 35 2.68 2.99 -22.21
N VAL A 36 2.15 3.54 -21.11
CA VAL A 36 0.72 3.77 -20.90
C VAL A 36 0.19 4.99 -21.66
N GLY A 37 1.04 6.00 -21.89
CA GLY A 37 0.68 7.23 -22.58
C GLY A 37 0.62 7.11 -24.11
N VAL A 38 1.22 6.06 -24.68
CA VAL A 38 1.04 5.74 -26.11
C VAL A 38 -0.36 5.18 -26.30
N ALA A 39 -1.24 5.98 -26.89
CA ALA A 39 -2.62 5.63 -27.20
C ALA A 39 -2.66 4.39 -28.11
N ARG A 40 -2.90 3.21 -27.52
CA ARG A 40 -3.25 2.01 -28.27
C ARG A 40 -4.76 2.00 -28.51
N ILE A 41 -5.14 1.65 -29.73
CA ILE A 41 -6.53 1.53 -30.14
C ILE A 41 -7.18 0.46 -29.26
N PRO A 42 -8.29 0.77 -28.56
CA PRO A 42 -9.01 -0.22 -27.78
C PRO A 42 -9.59 -1.30 -28.70
N GLY A 43 -9.54 -2.55 -28.26
CA GLY A 43 -10.17 -3.67 -28.97
C GLY A 43 -11.69 -3.62 -28.86
N GLU A 44 -12.39 -4.32 -29.75
CA GLU A 44 -13.86 -4.34 -29.79
C GLU A 44 -14.47 -5.13 -28.62
N THR A 45 -13.68 -5.97 -27.95
CA THR A 45 -14.13 -6.80 -26.84
C THR A 45 -13.53 -6.38 -25.49
N ALA A 46 -14.28 -6.63 -24.41
CA ALA A 46 -13.83 -6.36 -23.04
C ALA A 46 -12.57 -7.15 -22.66
N GLU A 47 -12.41 -8.36 -23.22
CA GLU A 47 -11.24 -9.21 -22.98
C GLU A 47 -9.97 -8.65 -23.65
N GLU A 48 -10.06 -8.12 -24.87
CA GLU A 48 -8.93 -7.42 -25.51
C GLU A 48 -8.51 -6.17 -24.72
N ASN A 49 -9.49 -5.41 -24.23
CA ASN A 49 -9.22 -4.20 -23.46
C ASN A 49 -8.57 -4.51 -22.09
N LEU A 50 -8.85 -5.68 -21.50
CA LEU A 50 -8.18 -6.16 -20.29
C LEU A 50 -6.69 -6.50 -20.52
N GLY A 51 -6.34 -6.88 -21.76
CA GLY A 51 -4.96 -7.18 -22.17
C GLY A 51 -4.11 -5.95 -22.49
N LEU A 52 -4.70 -4.76 -22.53
CA LEU A 52 -3.94 -3.54 -22.79
C LEU A 52 -2.86 -3.32 -21.71
N PRO A 53 -1.63 -2.94 -22.10
CA PRO A 53 -0.53 -2.74 -21.15
C PRO A 53 -0.90 -1.73 -20.05
N ALA A 54 -1.67 -0.70 -20.38
CA ALA A 54 -2.24 0.26 -19.44
C ALA A 54 -3.12 -0.38 -18.35
N VAL A 55 -3.96 -1.35 -18.71
CA VAL A 55 -4.86 -2.03 -17.77
C VAL A 55 -4.09 -3.05 -16.93
N CYS A 56 -3.18 -3.79 -17.56
CA CYS A 56 -2.32 -4.75 -16.87
C CYS A 56 -1.40 -4.08 -15.84
N ASP A 57 -0.78 -2.95 -16.19
CA ASP A 57 0.09 -2.20 -15.29
C ASP A 57 -0.70 -1.59 -14.13
N ARG A 58 -1.85 -0.97 -14.39
CA ARG A 58 -2.71 -0.47 -13.32
C ARG A 58 -3.18 -1.57 -12.38
N ARG A 59 -3.50 -2.76 -12.89
CA ARG A 59 -3.90 -3.91 -12.07
C ARG A 59 -2.74 -4.46 -11.25
N ARG A 60 -1.51 -4.39 -11.76
CA ARG A 60 -0.30 -4.76 -11.02
C ARG A 60 0.04 -3.74 -9.93
N MET A 61 -0.08 -2.45 -10.23
CA MET A 61 0.05 -1.35 -9.28
C MET A 61 -0.98 -1.44 -8.17
N ALA A 62 -2.25 -1.62 -8.51
CA ALA A 62 -3.34 -1.78 -7.55
C ALA A 62 -3.08 -2.95 -6.58
N ARG A 63 -2.56 -4.09 -7.05
CA ARG A 63 -2.20 -5.22 -6.18
C ARG A 63 -1.08 -4.85 -5.21
N ARG A 64 -0.01 -4.18 -5.67
CA ARG A 64 1.10 -3.74 -4.80
C ARG A 64 0.64 -2.68 -3.79
N ALA A 65 -0.16 -1.71 -4.24
CA ALA A 65 -0.75 -0.69 -3.38
C ALA A 65 -1.67 -1.33 -2.33
N LEU A 66 -2.46 -2.35 -2.69
CA LEU A 66 -3.30 -3.08 -1.74
C LEU A 66 -2.47 -3.77 -0.64
N TRP A 67 -1.35 -4.41 -1.00
CA TRP A 67 -0.43 -4.98 -0.01
C TRP A 67 0.17 -3.90 0.91
N GLY A 68 0.60 -2.77 0.35
CA GLY A 68 1.09 -1.64 1.17
C GLY A 68 0.02 -1.09 2.11
N LEU A 69 -1.22 -0.97 1.63
CA LEU A 69 -2.36 -0.52 2.43
C LEU A 69 -2.68 -1.50 3.57
N LEU A 70 -2.66 -2.81 3.31
CA LEU A 70 -2.85 -3.83 4.35
C LEU A 70 -1.78 -3.74 5.44
N PHE A 71 -0.52 -3.57 5.06
CA PHE A 71 0.57 -3.35 6.02
C PHE A 71 0.39 -2.07 6.85
N LEU A 72 -0.07 -0.98 6.20
CA LEU A 72 -0.33 0.28 6.88
C LEU A 72 -1.45 0.14 7.91
N VAL A 73 -2.58 -0.46 7.51
CA VAL A 73 -3.74 -0.68 8.40
C VAL A 73 -3.37 -1.61 9.55
N ALA A 74 -2.64 -2.69 9.28
CA ALA A 74 -2.18 -3.60 10.31
C ALA A 74 -1.25 -2.90 11.31
N GLY A 75 -0.26 -2.13 10.84
CA GLY A 75 0.64 -1.36 11.70
C GLY A 75 -0.10 -0.33 12.55
N PHE A 76 -1.08 0.35 11.97
CA PHE A 76 -1.89 1.34 12.67
C PHE A 76 -2.77 0.70 13.74
N MET A 77 -3.36 -0.46 13.46
CA MET A 77 -4.13 -1.23 14.45
C MET A 77 -3.26 -1.67 15.62
N VAL A 78 -2.03 -2.12 15.36
CA VAL A 78 -1.06 -2.45 16.42
C VAL A 78 -0.75 -1.24 17.29
N GLN A 79 -0.56 -0.05 16.70
CA GLN A 79 -0.37 1.19 17.45
C GLN A 79 -1.58 1.56 18.31
N ILE A 80 -2.80 1.47 17.76
CA ILE A 80 -4.03 1.75 18.51
C ILE A 80 -4.16 0.80 19.69
N ILE A 81 -3.98 -0.50 19.47
CA ILE A 81 -4.08 -1.50 20.54
C ILE A 81 -3.02 -1.25 21.61
N GLY A 82 -1.78 -0.96 21.21
CA GLY A 82 -0.71 -0.60 22.15
C GLY A 82 -1.06 0.64 22.97
N HIS A 83 -1.55 1.70 22.34
CA HIS A 83 -1.96 2.93 23.02
C HIS A 83 -3.17 2.72 23.94
N MET A 84 -4.18 1.96 23.49
CA MET A 84 -5.39 1.65 24.27
C MET A 84 -5.09 0.77 25.47
N LEU A 85 -4.19 -0.22 25.35
CA LEU A 85 -3.73 -1.02 26.50
C LEU A 85 -2.91 -0.19 27.50
N GLN A 86 -2.32 0.92 27.05
CA GLN A 86 -1.58 1.87 27.90
C GLN A 86 -2.54 2.66 28.79
N TRP A 87 -3.79 2.83 28.37
CA TRP A 87 -4.84 3.57 29.07
C TRP A 87 -5.73 2.61 29.89
N PRO A 88 -5.34 2.30 31.15
CA PRO A 88 -5.79 3.14 32.27
C PRO A 88 -4.77 3.25 33.42
N LEU A 89 -3.47 3.00 33.20
CA LEU A 89 -2.49 3.01 34.30
C LEU A 89 -2.03 4.45 34.59
N PRO A 90 -2.39 5.05 35.75
CA PRO A 90 -1.78 6.30 36.18
C PRO A 90 -0.28 6.06 36.38
N GLN A 91 0.52 7.05 35.97
CA GLN A 91 1.97 7.07 36.15
C GLN A 91 2.33 7.26 37.62
#